data_AF-A0A521STE7-F1
#
_entry.id   AF-A0A521STE7-F1
#
_cell.length_a   1.000
_cell.length_b   1.000
_cell.length_c   1.000
_cell.angle_alpha   90.00
_cell.angle_beta   90.00
_cell.angle_gamma   90.00
#
_symmetry.space_group_name_H-M   'P 1'
#
loop_
_entity.id
_entity.type
_entity.pdbx_description
1 polymer ?
#
loop_
_entity_poly.entity_id
_entity_poly.type
_entity_poly.pdbx_seq_one_letter_code
_entity_poly.pdbx_strand_id
1 'polypeptide(L)'
;MQAGEPQIWLSWQEKISALNLSDVAAALLEAAGPLHLLGAQLVYLGEPLLGGLVPQDRLRALAHLLEDPQAAQDFARGLRGGAA
;
A
#
# COMPACT_ATOMS: atom_id res chain seq x y z
N MET A 1 8.67 11.57 12.11
CA MET A 1 7.40 12.17 11.69
C MET A 1 7.57 12.65 10.25
N GLN A 2 7.32 11.78 9.26
CA GLN A 2 7.39 12.14 7.84
C GLN A 2 5.96 12.41 7.34
N ALA A 3 5.70 13.65 6.93
CA ALA A 3 4.36 14.18 6.65
C ALA A 3 3.89 14.01 5.19
N GLY A 4 4.53 13.13 4.40
CA GLY A 4 4.23 12.93 2.97
C GLY A 4 3.37 11.70 2.65
N GLU A 5 3.40 10.68 3.49
CA GLU A 5 2.72 9.40 3.28
C GLU A 5 1.19 9.41 3.43
N PRO A 6 0.57 10.17 4.36
CA PRO A 6 -0.87 10.04 4.60
C PRO A 6 -1.71 10.50 3.41
N GLN A 7 -1.25 11.49 2.64
CA GLN A 7 -1.98 11.95 1.46
C GLN A 7 -1.87 10.96 0.29
N ILE A 8 -0.73 10.27 0.16
CA ILE A 8 -0.57 9.19 -0.83
C ILE A 8 -1.51 8.04 -0.48
N TRP A 9 -1.65 7.68 0.80
CA TRP A 9 -2.60 6.65 1.21
C TRP A 9 -4.05 6.99 0.92
N LEU A 10 -4.49 8.20 1.26
CA LEU A 10 -5.85 8.62 0.97
C LEU A 10 -6.16 8.56 -0.53
N SER A 11 -5.26 9.06 -1.38
CA SER A 11 -5.40 8.96 -2.85
C SER A 11 -5.46 7.52 -3.37
N TRP A 12 -4.76 6.59 -2.72
CA TRP A 12 -4.81 5.18 -3.06
C TRP A 12 -6.10 4.53 -2.60
N GLN A 13 -6.55 4.82 -1.38
CA GLN A 13 -7.82 4.34 -0.85
C GLN A 13 -8.98 4.80 -1.73
N GLU A 14 -9.00 6.07 -2.14
CA GLU A 14 -10.04 6.58 -3.05
C GLU A 14 -10.02 5.87 -4.41
N LYS A 15 -8.83 5.61 -4.98
CA LYS A 15 -8.71 4.87 -6.25
C LYS A 15 -9.15 3.42 -6.11
N ILE A 16 -8.74 2.74 -5.05
CA ILE A 16 -9.07 1.33 -4.80
C ILE A 16 -10.57 1.19 -4.51
N SER A 17 -11.14 2.13 -3.75
CA SER A 17 -12.57 2.20 -3.46
C SER A 17 -13.39 2.51 -4.70
N ALA A 18 -12.95 3.45 -5.54
CA ALA A 18 -13.57 3.72 -6.84
C ALA A 18 -13.53 2.51 -7.80
N LEU A 19 -12.58 1.59 -7.61
CA LEU A 19 -12.46 0.35 -8.37
C LEU A 19 -13.20 -0.83 -7.72
N ASN A 20 -13.85 -0.62 -6.56
CA ASN A 20 -14.49 -1.66 -5.75
C ASN A 20 -13.53 -2.82 -5.37
N LEU A 21 -12.23 -2.53 -5.32
CA LEU A 21 -11.17 -3.48 -5.00
C LEU A 21 -10.73 -3.39 -3.54
N SER A 22 -11.40 -2.57 -2.72
CA SER A 22 -11.07 -2.37 -1.30
C SER A 22 -11.04 -3.68 -0.53
N ASP A 23 -12.02 -4.56 -0.76
CA ASP A 23 -12.12 -5.84 -0.06
C ASP A 23 -11.04 -6.83 -0.53
N VAL A 24 -10.73 -6.85 -1.84
CA VAL A 24 -9.64 -7.66 -2.41
C VAL A 24 -8.28 -7.20 -1.87
N ALA A 25 -8.03 -5.89 -1.85
CA ALA A 25 -6.79 -5.31 -1.35
C ALA A 25 -6.63 -5.55 0.17
N ALA A 26 -7.71 -5.40 0.93
CA ALA A 26 -7.73 -5.71 2.37
C ALA A 26 -7.46 -7.20 2.61
N ALA A 27 -8.13 -8.10 1.88
CA ALA A 27 -7.91 -9.54 1.98
C ALA A 27 -6.49 -9.95 1.58
N LEU A 28 -5.91 -9.30 0.56
CA LEU A 28 -4.54 -9.54 0.14
C LEU A 28 -3.55 -9.12 1.24
N LEU A 29 -3.75 -7.97 1.88
CA LEU A 29 -2.94 -7.49 2.99
C LEU A 29 -3.10 -8.39 4.23
N GLU A 30 -4.33 -8.80 4.57
CA GLU A 30 -4.56 -9.72 5.68
C GLU A 30 -3.92 -11.10 5.42
N ALA A 31 -3.95 -11.58 4.17
CA ALA A 31 -3.32 -12.84 3.77
C ALA A 31 -1.79 -12.72 3.61
N ALA A 32 -1.27 -11.52 3.36
CA ALA A 32 0.16 -11.27 3.13
C ALA A 32 0.99 -11.24 4.42
N GLY A 33 0.42 -11.51 5.60
CA GLY A 33 1.07 -11.54 6.93
C GLY A 33 2.62 -11.53 6.93
N PRO A 34 3.31 -12.66 6.64
CA PRO A 34 4.78 -12.72 6.56
C PRO A 34 5.38 -12.33 5.20
N LEU A 35 4.57 -12.28 4.15
CA LEU A 35 4.96 -11.90 2.78
C LEU A 35 5.11 -10.39 2.59
N HIS A 36 4.61 -9.56 3.52
CA HIS A 36 4.78 -8.10 3.49
C HIS A 36 6.26 -7.70 3.32
N LEU A 37 7.15 -8.29 4.13
CA LEU A 37 8.60 -8.04 4.05
C LEU A 37 9.22 -8.44 2.70
N LEU A 38 8.71 -9.50 2.06
CA LEU A 38 9.14 -9.90 0.72
C LEU A 38 8.60 -8.96 -0.35
N GLY A 39 7.39 -8.43 -0.15
CA GLY A 39 6.82 -7.39 -0.99
C GLY A 39 7.66 -6.11 -0.99
N ALA A 40 8.10 -5.63 0.18
CA ALA A 40 8.98 -4.46 0.26
C ALA A 40 10.26 -4.66 -0.55
N GLN A 41 10.89 -5.84 -0.43
CA GLN A 41 12.09 -6.16 -1.20
C GLN A 41 11.83 -6.27 -2.71
N LEU A 42 10.67 -6.81 -3.13
CA LEU A 42 10.27 -6.81 -4.54
C LEU A 42 10.02 -5.40 -5.07
N VAL A 43 9.48 -4.50 -4.26
CA VAL A 43 9.28 -3.09 -4.64
C VAL A 43 10.63 -2.40 -4.82
N TYR A 44 11.57 -2.57 -3.89
CA TYR A 44 12.93 -2.02 -4.00
C TYR A 44 13.69 -2.58 -5.22
N LEU A 45 13.57 -3.89 -5.49
CA LEU A 45 14.16 -4.51 -6.69
C LEU A 45 13.46 -4.06 -7.98
N GLY A 46 12.17 -3.76 -7.88
CA GLY A 46 11.33 -3.27 -8.96
C GLY A 46 11.43 -1.76 -9.21
N GLU A 47 11.97 -0.96 -8.28
CA GLU A 47 12.15 0.49 -8.42
C GLU A 47 12.77 0.92 -9.76
N PRO A 48 13.87 0.32 -10.28
CA PRO A 48 14.43 0.72 -11.57
C PRO A 48 13.52 0.42 -12.76
N LEU A 49 12.65 -0.60 -12.67
CA LEU A 49 11.71 -0.98 -13.72
C LEU A 49 10.38 -0.21 -13.60
N LEU A 50 9.92 0.04 -12.37
CA LEU A 50 8.65 0.67 -12.03
C LEU A 50 8.77 2.18 -11.88
N GLY A 51 9.95 2.73 -11.61
CA GLY A 51 10.18 4.17 -11.40
C GLY A 51 9.93 5.03 -12.64
N GLY A 52 9.92 4.43 -13.83
CA GLY A 52 9.48 5.08 -15.07
C GLY A 52 7.95 5.10 -15.26
N LEU A 53 7.21 4.25 -14.53
CA LEU A 53 5.76 4.08 -14.64
C LEU A 53 5.00 4.68 -13.44
N VAL A 54 5.61 4.63 -12.26
CA VAL A 54 5.04 5.04 -10.98
C VAL A 54 6.04 5.97 -10.29
N PRO A 55 5.60 7.14 -9.77
CA PRO A 55 6.48 8.06 -9.06
C PRO A 55 7.19 7.38 -7.89
N GLN A 56 8.46 7.72 -7.69
CA GLN A 56 9.30 7.07 -6.67
C GLN A 56 8.76 7.25 -5.24
N ASP A 57 8.12 8.38 -4.92
CA ASP A 57 7.44 8.59 -3.63
C ASP A 57 6.31 7.57 -3.38
N ARG A 58 5.59 7.16 -4.43
CA ARG A 58 4.55 6.13 -4.31
C ARG A 58 5.14 4.74 -4.11
N LEU A 59 6.24 4.43 -4.78
CA LEU A 59 6.95 3.17 -4.60
C LEU A 59 7.55 3.07 -3.19
N ARG A 60 8.14 4.15 -2.68
CA ARG A 60 8.62 4.20 -1.29
C ARG A 60 7.51 4.05 -0.27
N ALA A 61 6.39 4.76 -0.46
CA ALA A 61 5.23 4.59 0.41
C ALA A 61 4.76 3.13 0.42
N LEU A 62 4.63 2.50 -0.75
CA LEU A 62 4.27 1.08 -0.87
C LEU A 62 5.28 0.15 -0.18
N ALA A 63 6.58 0.36 -0.38
CA ALA A 63 7.61 -0.41 0.29
C ALA A 63 7.54 -0.25 1.81
N HIS A 64 7.29 0.95 2.32
CA HIS A 64 7.16 1.20 3.76
C HIS A 64 5.90 0.55 4.36
N LEU A 65 4.77 0.59 3.63
CA LEU A 65 3.56 -0.12 4.04
C LEU A 65 3.74 -1.63 4.11
N LEU A 66 4.52 -2.18 3.18
CA LEU A 66 4.88 -3.59 3.13
C LEU A 66 5.97 -3.94 4.16
N GLU A 67 6.79 -2.99 4.57
CA GLU A 67 7.80 -3.22 5.60
C GLU A 67 7.19 -3.30 7.00
N ASP A 68 6.18 -2.47 7.27
CA ASP A 68 5.52 -2.39 8.56
C ASP A 68 4.14 -3.10 8.56
N PRO A 69 4.01 -4.27 9.21
CA PRO A 69 2.76 -5.02 9.22
C PRO A 69 1.63 -4.28 9.96
N GLN A 70 1.95 -3.34 10.85
CA GLN A 70 0.94 -2.54 11.56
C GLN A 70 0.37 -1.45 10.64
N ALA A 71 1.21 -0.79 9.84
CA ALA A 71 0.79 0.16 8.82
C ALA A 71 -0.06 -0.51 7.74
N ALA A 72 0.31 -1.71 7.29
CA ALA A 72 -0.52 -2.52 6.40
C ALA A 72 -1.91 -2.78 7.00
N GLN A 73 -1.99 -3.24 8.25
CA GLN A 73 -3.27 -3.48 8.92
C GLN A 73 -4.12 -2.21 9.06
N ASP A 74 -3.50 -1.06 9.36
CA ASP A 74 -4.20 0.22 9.46
C ASP A 74 -4.76 0.67 8.10
N PHE A 75 -3.97 0.50 7.02
CA PHE A 75 -4.41 0.77 5.65
C PHE A 75 -5.55 -0.16 5.21
N ALA A 76 -5.45 -1.46 5.48
CA ALA A 76 -6.50 -2.45 5.19
C ALA A 76 -7.78 -2.14 5.98
N ARG A 77 -7.65 -1.70 7.24
CA ARG A 77 -8.78 -1.25 8.05
C ARG A 77 -9.42 0.01 7.46
N GLY A 78 -8.63 0.97 6.98
CA GLY A 78 -9.13 2.16 6.30
C GLY A 78 -9.84 1.85 4.98
N LEU A 79 -9.36 0.88 4.21
CA LEU A 79 -10.03 0.40 2.99
C LEU A 79 -11.40 -0.22 3.28
N ARG A 80 -11.51 -0.99 4.37
CA ARG A 80 -12.76 -1.63 4.80
C ARG A 80 -13.72 -0.64 5.47
N GLY A 81 -13.19 0.32 6.22
CA GLY A 81 -13.97 1.36 6.92
C GLY A 81 -14.47 2.50 6.03
N GLY A 82 -13.82 2.76 4.90
CA GLY A 82 -14.24 3.76 3.90
C GLY A 82 -15.23 3.24 2.85
N ALA A 83 -15.64 1.96 2.93
CA ALA A 83 -16.63 1.33 2.05
C ALA A 83 -18.06 1.37 2.62
N ALA A 84 -18.39 2.41 3.39
CA ALA A 84 -19.70 2.64 3.99
C ALA A 84 -20.41 3.85 3.38
#